data_AF-A0AAN8HQ03-F1
#
_entry.id   AF-A0AAN8HQ03-F1
#
_cell.length_a   1.000
_cell.length_b   1.000
_cell.length_c   1.000
_cell.angle_alpha   90.00
_cell.angle_beta   90.00
_cell.angle_gamma   90.00
#
_symmetry.space_group_name_H-M   'P 1'
#
loop_
_entity.id
_entity.type
_entity.pdbx_description
1 polymer ?
#
loop_
_entity_poly.entity_id
_entity_poly.type
_entity_poly.pdbx_seq_one_letter_code
_entity_poly.pdbx_strand_id
1 'polypeptide(L)'
;MAAGWNEVFERSRVVPPPCQTVRLAVESHLTESHGFQLSLSRLTAAHLPQEKSEGEQDVTYQLRVTLFDRNHQQFFGKTWKSSPQKMKTTKISFNEVLYFHTSLRLLSTVVVLELVSLSPRPDGSQQALGRGFAVLELFTNRPEAADGDRRLNLHHGSPRSLLHPLLKDTVEYSSLLKTIDGAHFEYVLKNHQALVSVMHLLPENVLISGNENIPGLATSPTEDALLRPQLLKMLPFTLNKLTISLQPSLEKFESQLLQLINADCHNTVRPSQHILSLDSNCT
;
A
#
# COMPACT_ATOMS: atom_id res chain seq x y z
N MET A 1 -20.55 15.59 -6.46
CA MET A 1 -19.62 15.85 -7.57
C MET A 1 -18.91 14.54 -7.88
N ALA A 2 -19.06 14.01 -9.10
CA ALA A 2 -18.37 12.79 -9.50
C ALA A 2 -16.87 13.08 -9.56
N ALA A 3 -16.06 12.31 -8.82
CA ALA A 3 -14.62 12.29 -9.02
C ALA A 3 -14.33 12.09 -10.52
N GLY A 4 -13.43 12.88 -11.09
CA GLY A 4 -13.04 12.71 -12.49
C GLY A 4 -12.49 11.29 -12.71
N TRP A 5 -12.70 10.69 -13.87
CA TRP A 5 -12.21 9.34 -14.17
C TRP A 5 -10.71 9.15 -13.91
N ASN A 6 -9.91 10.21 -14.05
CA ASN A 6 -8.50 10.21 -13.69
C ASN A 6 -8.26 9.94 -12.19
N GLU A 7 -9.06 10.55 -11.32
CA GLU A 7 -8.98 10.34 -9.88
C GLU A 7 -9.41 8.92 -9.51
N VAL A 8 -10.44 8.38 -10.17
CA VAL A 8 -10.84 6.97 -10.01
C VAL A 8 -9.73 6.03 -10.45
N PHE A 9 -9.11 6.30 -11.61
CA PHE A 9 -8.00 5.52 -12.13
C PHE A 9 -6.82 5.51 -11.16
N GLU A 10 -6.30 6.68 -10.77
CA GLU A 10 -5.17 6.78 -9.84
C GLU A 10 -5.48 6.13 -8.48
N ARG A 11 -6.72 6.25 -7.99
CA ARG A 11 -7.17 5.57 -6.77
C ARG A 11 -7.28 4.06 -6.93
N SER A 12 -7.40 3.54 -8.15
CA SER A 12 -7.62 2.10 -8.43
C SER A 12 -6.39 1.40 -8.97
N ARG A 13 -5.23 2.08 -9.05
CA ARG A 13 -3.98 1.46 -9.47
C ARG A 13 -3.53 0.42 -8.45
N VAL A 14 -3.25 -0.77 -8.94
CA VAL A 14 -2.75 -1.91 -8.16
C VAL A 14 -1.45 -2.39 -8.79
N VAL A 15 -0.42 -2.56 -7.97
CA VAL A 15 0.84 -3.17 -8.38
C VAL A 15 0.69 -4.69 -8.24
N PRO A 16 0.96 -5.50 -9.28
CA PRO A 16 0.86 -6.94 -9.15
C PRO A 16 1.93 -7.49 -8.19
N PRO A 17 1.67 -8.62 -7.49
CA PRO A 17 2.68 -9.30 -6.71
C PRO A 17 3.84 -9.81 -7.60
N PRO A 18 5.04 -10.06 -7.04
CA PRO A 18 6.15 -10.62 -7.79
C PRO A 18 5.77 -11.98 -8.40
N CYS A 19 6.06 -12.19 -9.69
CA CYS A 19 5.72 -13.43 -10.39
C CYS A 19 6.31 -14.67 -9.73
N GLN A 20 7.51 -14.55 -9.17
CA GLN A 20 8.20 -15.61 -8.43
C GLN A 20 7.43 -16.01 -7.18
N THR A 21 6.86 -15.05 -6.44
CA THR A 21 6.02 -15.29 -5.27
C THR A 21 4.75 -16.02 -5.64
N VAL A 22 4.11 -15.61 -6.74
CA VAL A 22 2.91 -16.28 -7.26
C VAL A 22 3.22 -17.74 -7.62
N ARG A 23 4.33 -17.98 -8.32
CA ARG A 23 4.76 -19.35 -8.65
C ARG A 23 5.04 -20.19 -7.41
N LEU A 24 5.76 -19.62 -6.44
CA LEU A 24 6.07 -20.31 -5.19
C LEU A 24 4.80 -20.66 -4.40
N ALA A 25 3.79 -19.79 -4.38
CA ALA A 25 2.50 -20.07 -3.76
C ALA A 25 1.80 -21.26 -4.45
N VAL A 26 1.82 -21.30 -5.79
CA VAL A 26 1.26 -22.43 -6.57
C VAL A 26 2.02 -23.74 -6.28
N GLU A 27 3.36 -23.71 -6.29
CA GLU A 27 4.21 -24.86 -5.99
C GLU A 27 4.02 -25.36 -4.55
N SER A 28 3.70 -24.46 -3.62
CA SER A 28 3.38 -24.78 -2.23
C SER A 28 1.91 -25.18 -2.01
N HIS A 29 1.14 -25.38 -3.09
CA HIS A 29 -0.29 -25.70 -3.06
C HIS A 29 -1.18 -24.66 -2.36
N LEU A 30 -0.75 -23.39 -2.33
CA LEU A 30 -1.49 -22.24 -1.79
C LEU A 30 -2.27 -21.52 -2.90
N THR A 31 -3.10 -22.25 -3.64
CA THR A 31 -3.86 -21.68 -4.77
C THR A 31 -5.17 -21.02 -4.36
N GLU A 32 -5.72 -21.40 -3.20
CA GLU A 32 -6.98 -20.85 -2.71
C GLU A 32 -6.77 -19.53 -1.96
N SER A 33 -7.51 -18.52 -2.38
CA SER A 33 -7.55 -17.20 -1.75
C SER A 33 -8.36 -17.23 -0.47
N HIS A 34 -7.82 -16.66 0.61
CA HIS A 34 -8.49 -16.60 1.91
C HIS A 34 -8.77 -15.15 2.30
N GLY A 35 -9.87 -14.94 3.01
CA GLY A 35 -10.31 -13.61 3.46
C GLY A 35 -9.81 -13.31 4.86
N PHE A 36 -9.42 -12.06 5.09
CA PHE A 36 -8.85 -11.58 6.34
C PHE A 36 -9.48 -10.25 6.73
N GLN A 37 -9.51 -10.00 8.05
CA GLN A 37 -9.87 -8.74 8.66
C GLN A 37 -8.69 -8.26 9.53
N LEU A 38 -8.19 -7.07 9.25
CA LEU A 38 -7.17 -6.36 10.01
C LEU A 38 -7.80 -5.14 10.69
N SER A 39 -7.92 -5.17 12.00
CA SER A 39 -8.41 -4.05 12.80
C SER A 39 -7.23 -3.28 13.39
N LEU A 40 -7.24 -1.96 13.24
CA LEU A 40 -6.18 -1.03 13.66
C LEU A 40 -6.80 0.01 14.58
N SER A 41 -6.71 -0.23 15.89
CA SER A 41 -7.43 0.57 16.89
C SER A 41 -6.72 1.90 17.14
N ARG A 42 -5.49 1.85 17.64
CA ARG A 42 -4.73 3.05 18.02
C ARG A 42 -3.24 2.91 17.78
N LEU A 43 -2.58 4.06 17.71
CA LEU A 43 -1.15 4.20 17.88
C LEU A 43 -0.87 4.87 19.23
N THR A 44 -0.01 4.26 20.04
CA THR A 44 0.66 4.96 21.15
C THR A 44 2.01 5.44 20.65
N ALA A 45 2.38 6.67 20.98
CA ALA A 45 3.43 7.46 20.32
C ALA A 45 4.12 8.43 21.32
N ALA A 46 4.56 7.92 22.47
CA ALA A 46 5.04 8.76 23.58
C ALA A 46 6.27 9.63 23.25
N HIS A 47 7.15 9.15 22.38
CA HIS A 47 8.43 9.82 22.04
C HIS A 47 8.50 10.32 20.59
N LEU A 48 7.36 10.43 19.91
CA LEU A 48 7.31 11.09 18.61
C LEU A 48 7.56 12.59 18.80
N PRO A 49 8.51 13.21 18.07
CA PRO A 49 8.75 14.64 18.17
C PRO A 49 7.46 15.39 17.83
N GLN A 50 6.85 16.01 18.84
CA GLN A 50 5.93 17.11 18.60
C GLN A 50 6.84 18.30 18.29
N GLU A 51 6.99 18.64 17.02
CA GLU A 51 7.69 19.85 16.61
C GLU A 51 6.89 21.05 17.15
N LYS A 52 7.27 21.50 18.36
CA LYS A 52 6.73 22.70 18.99
C LYS A 52 7.39 23.93 18.37
N SER A 53 7.14 24.15 17.08
CA SER A 53 7.36 25.48 16.50
C SER A 53 6.04 26.24 16.57
N GLU A 54 6.08 27.54 16.87
CA GLU A 54 4.93 28.41 17.20
C GLU A 54 3.92 28.64 16.04
N GLY A 55 3.80 27.71 15.08
CA GLY A 55 2.84 27.74 13.97
C GLY A 55 2.16 26.41 13.61
N GLU A 56 2.50 25.28 14.24
CA GLU A 56 1.98 23.95 13.86
C GLU A 56 0.77 23.46 14.67
N GLN A 57 -0.26 24.30 14.85
CA GLN A 57 -1.51 23.87 15.53
C GLN A 57 -2.37 22.89 14.70
N ASP A 58 -1.99 22.57 13.46
CA ASP A 58 -2.84 21.81 12.53
C ASP A 58 -2.19 20.58 11.89
N VAL A 59 -1.15 20.03 12.50
CA VAL A 59 -0.59 18.74 12.07
C VAL A 59 -1.60 17.62 12.36
N THR A 60 -1.91 16.85 11.33
CA THR A 60 -2.70 15.62 11.42
C THR A 60 -1.85 14.42 11.03
N TYR A 61 -2.32 13.22 11.32
CA TYR A 61 -1.61 11.98 11.05
C TYR A 61 -2.46 11.05 10.22
N GLN A 62 -1.84 10.42 9.24
CA GLN A 62 -2.46 9.44 8.37
C GLN A 62 -1.72 8.10 8.50
N LEU A 63 -2.49 7.03 8.59
CA LEU A 63 -1.99 5.67 8.51
C LEU A 63 -1.98 5.23 7.05
N ARG A 64 -0.88 4.62 6.60
CA ARG A 64 -0.79 4.01 5.28
C ARG A 64 -0.46 2.54 5.43
N VAL A 65 -1.15 1.70 4.66
CA VAL A 65 -1.04 0.24 4.79
C VAL A 65 -0.82 -0.36 3.40
N THR A 66 0.26 -1.12 3.24
CA THR A 66 0.69 -1.67 1.95
C THR A 66 1.22 -3.08 2.11
N LEU A 67 1.03 -3.95 1.12
CA LEU A 67 1.62 -5.28 1.10
C LEU A 67 3.08 -5.22 0.63
N PHE A 68 3.91 -6.10 1.18
CA PHE A 68 5.31 -6.22 0.85
C PHE A 68 5.75 -7.67 0.81
N ASP A 69 6.53 -8.02 -0.20
CA ASP A 69 7.22 -9.30 -0.29
C ASP A 69 8.66 -9.15 0.18
N ARG A 70 9.00 -9.82 1.28
CA ARG A 70 10.34 -9.77 1.90
C ARG A 70 11.43 -10.40 1.04
N ASN A 71 11.12 -11.49 0.34
CA ASN A 71 12.11 -12.24 -0.44
C ASN A 71 12.53 -11.46 -1.68
N HIS A 72 11.58 -10.77 -2.29
CA HIS A 72 11.80 -9.98 -3.51
C HIS A 72 12.03 -8.49 -3.22
N GLN A 73 11.86 -8.08 -1.97
CA GLN A 73 11.91 -6.68 -1.53
C GLN A 73 11.02 -5.78 -2.39
N GLN A 74 9.77 -6.19 -2.60
CA GLN A 74 8.84 -5.50 -3.49
C GLN A 74 7.54 -5.17 -2.78
N PHE A 75 7.14 -3.90 -2.85
CA PHE A 75 5.79 -3.49 -2.49
C PHE A 75 4.83 -3.88 -3.60
N PHE A 76 3.66 -4.39 -3.23
CA PHE A 76 2.62 -4.77 -4.18
C PHE A 76 1.23 -4.44 -3.63
N GLY A 77 0.22 -4.67 -4.45
CA GLY A 77 -1.15 -4.28 -4.15
C GLY A 77 -1.36 -2.77 -4.31
N LYS A 78 -2.25 -2.23 -3.48
CA LYS A 78 -2.53 -0.80 -3.36
C LYS A 78 -2.22 -0.33 -1.95
N THR A 79 -1.63 0.85 -1.83
CA THR A 79 -1.45 1.51 -0.52
C THR A 79 -2.78 2.10 -0.07
N TRP A 80 -3.39 1.51 0.95
CA TRP A 80 -4.55 2.08 1.62
C TRP A 80 -4.11 3.25 2.50
N LYS A 81 -4.98 4.26 2.65
CA LYS A 81 -4.71 5.48 3.42
C LYS A 81 -5.91 5.82 4.30
N SER A 82 -5.68 6.05 5.59
CA SER A 82 -6.72 6.47 6.51
C SER A 82 -7.14 7.92 6.28
N SER A 83 -8.28 8.26 6.87
CA SER A 83 -8.60 9.65 7.17
C SER A 83 -7.51 10.29 8.07
N PRO A 84 -7.20 11.59 7.92
CA PRO A 84 -6.28 12.27 8.83
C PRO A 84 -6.85 12.36 10.25
N GLN A 85 -6.04 12.03 11.25
CA GLN A 85 -6.41 12.00 12.67
C GLN A 85 -5.52 12.94 13.48
N LYS A 86 -6.08 13.58 14.52
CA LYS A 86 -5.29 14.39 15.46
C LYS A 86 -4.72 13.52 16.57
N MET A 87 -3.49 13.82 16.97
CA MET A 87 -2.87 13.20 18.14
C MET A 87 -3.40 13.84 19.42
N LYS A 88 -3.91 13.02 20.34
CA LYS A 88 -4.36 13.42 21.67
C LYS A 88 -3.35 12.94 22.69
N THR A 89 -2.67 13.88 23.34
CA THR A 89 -1.59 13.59 24.30
C THR A 89 -0.48 12.79 23.61
N THR A 90 -0.43 11.47 23.80
CA THR A 90 0.56 10.55 23.22
C THR A 90 -0.08 9.50 22.31
N LYS A 91 -1.34 9.67 21.91
CA LYS A 91 -2.12 8.62 21.24
C LYS A 91 -2.89 9.14 20.03
N ILE A 92 -3.01 8.30 19.01
CA ILE A 92 -3.80 8.55 17.80
C ILE A 92 -4.80 7.41 17.68
N SER A 93 -6.09 7.73 17.57
CA SER A 93 -7.14 6.72 17.40
C SER A 93 -7.52 6.67 15.93
N PHE A 94 -7.23 5.55 15.27
CA PHE A 94 -7.61 5.33 13.89
C PHE A 94 -8.95 4.62 13.82
N ASN A 95 -9.12 3.55 14.61
CA ASN A 95 -10.32 2.70 14.62
C ASN A 95 -10.71 2.23 13.22
N GLU A 96 -9.71 1.84 12.43
CA GLU A 96 -9.88 1.44 11.03
C GLU A 96 -9.94 -0.08 10.95
N VAL A 97 -10.88 -0.60 10.16
CA VAL A 97 -11.01 -2.04 9.89
C VAL A 97 -10.83 -2.26 8.39
N LEU A 98 -9.79 -3.01 8.05
CA LEU A 98 -9.42 -3.32 6.68
C LEU A 98 -9.71 -4.79 6.38
N TYR A 99 -10.25 -5.03 5.19
CA TYR A 99 -10.53 -6.34 4.66
C TYR A 99 -9.68 -6.56 3.42
N PHE A 100 -9.19 -7.78 3.26
CA PHE A 100 -8.47 -8.18 2.06
C PHE A 100 -8.58 -9.69 1.89
N HIS A 101 -8.30 -10.16 0.68
CA HIS A 101 -8.11 -11.58 0.44
C HIS A 101 -6.85 -11.82 -0.39
N THR A 102 -6.21 -12.97 -0.14
CA THR A 102 -4.98 -13.35 -0.83
C THR A 102 -4.77 -14.86 -0.84
N SER A 103 -4.28 -15.37 -1.96
CA SER A 103 -3.71 -16.70 -2.15
C SER A 103 -2.23 -16.77 -1.72
N LEU A 104 -1.55 -15.62 -1.61
CA LEU A 104 -0.13 -15.50 -1.26
C LEU A 104 0.10 -15.68 0.25
N ARG A 105 -0.27 -16.84 0.77
CA ARG A 105 -0.18 -17.19 2.20
C ARG A 105 1.23 -17.64 2.61
N LEU A 106 2.25 -17.01 2.02
CA LEU A 106 3.66 -17.28 2.26
C LEU A 106 4.17 -16.39 3.39
N LEU A 107 5.07 -16.90 4.25
CA LEU A 107 5.68 -16.11 5.31
C LEU A 107 6.36 -14.84 4.79
N SER A 108 6.86 -14.83 3.55
CA SER A 108 7.46 -13.65 2.93
C SER A 108 6.48 -12.50 2.72
N THR A 109 5.17 -12.77 2.70
CA THR A 109 4.14 -11.77 2.50
C THR A 109 3.77 -11.12 3.82
N VAL A 110 4.03 -9.81 3.92
CA VAL A 110 3.81 -9.00 5.11
C VAL A 110 3.02 -7.75 4.79
N VAL A 111 2.45 -7.13 5.82
CA VAL A 111 1.83 -5.80 5.73
C VAL A 111 2.78 -4.78 6.34
N VAL A 112 3.01 -3.67 5.64
CA VAL A 112 3.78 -2.54 6.12
C VAL A 112 2.82 -1.41 6.49
N LEU A 113 2.92 -0.95 7.74
CA LEU A 113 2.16 0.17 8.27
C LEU A 113 3.08 1.38 8.40
N GLU A 114 2.79 2.47 7.70
CA GLU A 114 3.53 3.72 7.79
C GLU A 114 2.69 4.79 8.49
N LEU A 115 3.28 5.44 9.48
CA LEU A 115 2.72 6.66 10.07
C LEU A 115 3.23 7.87 9.31
N VAL A 116 2.32 8.71 8.82
CA VAL A 116 2.66 9.92 8.07
C VAL A 116 2.04 11.14 8.76
N SER A 117 2.85 12.14 9.10
CA SER A 117 2.34 13.44 9.50
C SER A 117 2.00 14.27 8.27
N LEU A 118 0.87 14.96 8.32
CA LEU A 118 0.33 15.84 7.30
C LEU A 118 0.27 17.25 7.87
N SER A 119 1.03 18.17 7.28
CA SER A 119 0.98 19.60 7.61
C SER A 119 0.47 20.40 6.41
N PRO A 120 -0.38 21.42 6.62
CA PRO A 120 -0.86 22.28 5.54
C PRO A 120 0.30 23.14 4.99
N ARG A 121 0.32 23.32 3.68
CA ARG A 121 1.23 24.27 3.00
C ARG A 121 0.47 25.55 2.65
N PRO A 122 1.17 26.69 2.50
CA PRO A 122 0.53 27.97 2.14
C PRO A 122 -0.23 27.96 0.81
N ASP A 123 0.13 27.04 -0.10
CA ASP A 123 -0.51 26.85 -1.40
C ASP A 123 -1.80 26.00 -1.33
N GLY A 124 -2.23 25.61 -0.14
CA GLY A 124 -3.40 24.75 0.10
C GLY A 124 -3.13 23.26 -0.09
N SER A 125 -1.92 22.87 -0.52
CA SER A 125 -1.50 21.46 -0.55
C SER A 125 -1.11 20.96 0.84
N GLN A 126 -0.85 19.66 0.98
CA GLN A 126 -0.34 19.10 2.24
C GLN A 126 1.06 18.52 2.08
N GLN A 127 1.93 18.83 3.03
CA GLN A 127 3.22 18.18 3.18
C GLN A 127 3.05 16.88 3.94
N ALA A 128 3.47 15.77 3.32
CA ALA A 128 3.47 14.46 3.94
C ALA A 128 4.89 14.06 4.35
N LEU A 129 5.10 13.75 5.63
CA LEU A 129 6.38 13.30 6.17
C LEU A 129 6.21 11.98 6.93
N GLY A 130 7.00 10.97 6.58
CA GLY A 130 7.03 9.69 7.29
C GLY A 130 7.61 9.86 8.70
N ARG A 131 6.90 9.34 9.70
CA ARG A 131 7.24 9.44 11.11
C ARG A 131 7.65 8.10 11.74
N GLY A 132 7.56 7.03 10.97
CA GLY A 132 7.98 5.68 11.34
C GLY A 132 7.14 4.66 10.62
N PHE A 133 7.57 3.40 10.68
CA PHE A 133 6.82 2.29 10.09
C PHE A 133 6.94 1.01 10.90
N ALA A 134 6.03 0.08 10.65
CA ALA A 134 6.00 -1.22 11.27
C ALA A 134 5.75 -2.31 10.23
N VAL A 135 6.23 -3.51 10.51
CA VAL A 135 6.07 -4.67 9.61
C VAL A 135 5.29 -5.75 10.35
N LEU A 136 4.08 -6.02 9.87
CA LEU A 136 3.17 -7.04 10.38
C LEU A 136 3.31 -8.32 9.57
N GLU A 137 3.72 -9.40 10.21
CA GLU A 137 3.66 -10.74 9.63
C GLU A 137 2.21 -11.22 9.59
N LEU A 138 1.72 -11.52 8.38
CA LEU A 138 0.35 -12.01 8.19
C LEU A 138 0.23 -13.50 8.53
N PHE A 139 1.28 -14.25 8.23
CA PHE A 139 1.33 -15.70 8.35
C PHE A 139 2.50 -16.03 9.25
N THR A 140 2.26 -16.80 10.31
CA THR A 140 3.30 -17.18 11.26
C THR A 140 3.27 -18.68 11.48
N ASN A 141 4.45 -19.29 11.70
CA ASN A 141 4.56 -20.71 12.05
C ASN A 141 4.21 -21.00 13.52
N ARG A 142 3.89 -19.98 14.31
CA ARG A 142 3.59 -20.16 15.73
C ARG A 142 2.08 -20.34 15.92
N PRO A 143 1.65 -21.27 16.79
CA PRO A 143 0.25 -21.39 17.16
C PRO A 143 -0.21 -20.05 17.75
N GLU A 144 -1.27 -19.50 17.18
CA GLU A 144 -1.79 -18.19 17.51
C GLU A 144 -2.04 -18.10 19.01
N ALA A 145 -1.34 -17.18 19.69
CA ALA A 145 -1.79 -16.75 21.01
C ALA A 145 -3.21 -16.17 20.84
N ALA A 146 -4.12 -16.65 21.68
CA ALA A 146 -5.56 -16.43 21.62
C ALA A 146 -5.95 -14.97 21.33
N ASP A 147 -7.08 -14.85 20.64
CA ASP A 147 -7.87 -13.64 20.37
C ASP A 147 -7.61 -12.52 21.39
N GLY A 148 -6.76 -11.56 21.01
CA GLY A 148 -6.28 -10.51 21.90
C GLY A 148 -5.60 -9.38 21.13
N ASP A 149 -5.69 -8.17 21.67
CA ASP A 149 -5.14 -6.95 21.10
C ASP A 149 -3.60 -7.06 21.05
N ARG A 150 -3.03 -7.21 19.85
CA ARG A 150 -1.59 -7.40 19.64
C ARG A 150 -0.93 -6.03 19.49
N ARG A 151 0.31 -5.93 19.96
CA ARG A 151 1.13 -4.73 19.82
C ARG A 151 2.15 -4.91 18.72
N LEU A 152 2.30 -3.89 17.88
CA LEU A 152 3.27 -3.84 16.81
C LEU A 152 4.14 -2.59 16.95
N ASN A 153 5.42 -2.79 17.26
CA ASN A 153 6.35 -1.68 17.49
C ASN A 153 6.59 -0.86 16.23
N LEU A 154 6.64 0.46 16.41
CA LEU A 154 7.01 1.39 15.36
C LEU A 154 8.53 1.51 15.29
N HIS A 155 9.09 1.55 14.10
CA HIS A 155 10.52 1.69 13.84
C HIS A 155 10.81 3.05 13.22
N HIS A 156 12.01 3.56 13.46
CA HIS A 156 12.51 4.78 12.84
C HIS A 156 12.71 4.59 11.32
N GLY A 157 12.63 5.70 10.59
CA GLY A 157 12.92 5.74 9.16
C GLY A 157 11.68 5.64 8.27
N SER A 158 11.91 5.26 7.02
CA SER A 158 10.88 5.13 5.99
C SER A 158 10.75 3.66 5.57
N PRO A 159 9.55 3.18 5.18
CA PRO A 159 9.37 1.86 4.58
C PRO A 159 10.34 1.54 3.43
N ARG A 160 10.86 2.57 2.74
CA ARG A 160 11.89 2.39 1.69
C ARG A 160 13.16 1.75 2.21
N SER A 161 13.45 1.80 3.51
CA SER A 161 14.59 1.10 4.09
C SER A 161 14.49 -0.41 3.87
N LEU A 162 13.29 -0.98 3.77
CA LEU A 162 13.07 -2.41 3.48
C LEU A 162 13.64 -2.87 2.12
N LEU A 163 13.90 -1.92 1.21
CA LEU A 163 14.55 -2.16 -0.08
C LEU A 163 16.08 -2.25 0.03
N HIS A 164 16.65 -2.01 1.22
CA HIS A 164 18.07 -2.03 1.42
C HIS A 164 18.61 -3.47 1.30
N PRO A 165 19.70 -3.73 0.55
CA PRO A 165 20.22 -5.09 0.32
C PRO A 165 20.54 -5.86 1.60
N LEU A 166 20.95 -5.18 2.68
CA LEU A 166 21.23 -5.83 3.98
C LEU A 166 19.99 -6.44 4.64
N LEU A 167 18.78 -6.04 4.26
CA LEU A 167 17.53 -6.60 4.77
C LEU A 167 16.99 -7.72 3.88
N LYS A 168 17.65 -8.01 2.76
CA LYS A 168 17.28 -9.11 1.88
C LYS A 168 17.55 -10.43 2.62
N ASP A 169 16.63 -11.38 2.48
CA ASP A 169 16.70 -12.71 3.10
C ASP A 169 16.76 -12.69 4.65
N THR A 170 16.57 -11.53 5.28
CA THR A 170 16.53 -11.40 6.73
C THR A 170 15.16 -11.86 7.25
N VAL A 171 15.18 -12.89 8.09
CA VAL A 171 13.96 -13.43 8.72
C VAL A 171 13.45 -12.52 9.84
N GLU A 172 14.35 -11.80 10.52
CA GLU A 172 14.01 -10.98 11.70
C GLU A 172 14.49 -9.53 11.57
N TYR A 173 13.56 -8.64 11.21
CA TYR A 173 13.84 -7.20 11.08
C TYR A 173 14.15 -6.50 12.40
N SER A 174 13.78 -7.09 13.54
CA SER A 174 13.99 -6.56 14.90
C SER A 174 15.46 -6.25 15.20
N SER A 175 16.40 -6.99 14.59
CA SER A 175 17.84 -6.84 14.81
C SER A 175 18.46 -5.66 14.04
N LEU A 176 17.82 -5.22 12.95
CA LEU A 176 18.35 -4.22 12.02
C LEU A 176 17.54 -2.91 12.04
N LEU A 177 16.25 -2.99 12.40
CA LEU A 177 15.39 -1.82 12.51
C LEU A 177 15.38 -1.31 13.96
N LYS A 178 15.69 -0.02 14.12
CA LYS A 178 15.63 0.63 15.42
C LYS A 178 14.18 0.95 15.80
N THR A 179 13.68 0.37 16.89
CA THR A 179 12.37 0.70 17.46
C THR A 179 12.34 2.12 18.01
N ILE A 180 11.18 2.77 17.91
CA ILE A 180 10.88 4.04 18.58
C ILE A 180 10.32 3.68 19.96
N ASP A 181 11.01 4.10 21.01
CA ASP A 181 10.64 3.75 22.38
C ASP A 181 9.18 4.13 22.68
N GLY A 182 8.47 3.22 23.34
CA GLY A 182 7.07 3.40 23.72
C GLY A 182 6.08 3.54 22.55
N ALA A 183 6.51 3.48 21.28
CA ALA A 183 5.65 3.66 20.12
C ALA A 183 5.22 2.33 19.50
N HIS A 184 3.91 2.08 19.46
CA HIS A 184 3.35 0.84 18.93
C HIS A 184 1.90 0.99 18.47
N PHE A 185 1.53 0.25 17.43
CA PHE A 185 0.15 0.04 17.02
C PHE A 185 -0.50 -1.06 17.84
N GLU A 186 -1.76 -0.87 18.18
CA GLU A 186 -2.66 -1.93 18.66
C GLU A 186 -3.45 -2.45 17.45
N TYR A 187 -3.39 -3.76 17.23
CA TYR A 187 -4.02 -4.40 16.07
C TYR A 187 -4.57 -5.78 16.38
N VAL A 188 -5.53 -6.20 15.57
CA VAL A 188 -6.10 -7.55 15.59
C VAL A 188 -6.22 -8.05 14.16
N LEU A 189 -5.62 -9.21 13.87
CA LEU A 189 -5.72 -9.89 12.57
C LEU A 189 -6.53 -11.18 12.74
N LYS A 190 -7.56 -11.36 11.93
CA LYS A 190 -8.43 -12.55 11.95
C LYS A 190 -8.69 -13.06 10.54
N ASN A 191 -8.91 -14.36 10.42
CA ASN A 191 -9.56 -14.94 9.25
C ASN A 191 -11.02 -14.44 9.18
N HIS A 192 -11.50 -14.13 7.98
CA HIS A 192 -12.85 -13.60 7.75
C HIS A 192 -13.60 -14.43 6.71
N GLN A 193 -14.22 -15.52 7.17
CA GLN A 193 -14.93 -16.47 6.30
C GLN A 193 -16.14 -15.85 5.59
N ALA A 194 -16.79 -14.84 6.19
CA ALA A 194 -17.94 -14.19 5.54
C ALA A 194 -17.53 -13.46 4.23
N LEU A 195 -16.26 -13.06 4.10
CA LEU A 195 -15.72 -12.39 2.91
C LEU A 195 -15.77 -13.29 1.67
N VAL A 196 -15.71 -14.61 1.83
CA VAL A 196 -15.70 -15.60 0.72
C VAL A 196 -16.87 -15.38 -0.24
N SER A 197 -18.04 -15.01 0.30
CA SER A 197 -19.25 -14.75 -0.49
C SER A 197 -19.14 -13.57 -1.46
N VAL A 198 -18.21 -12.63 -1.23
CA VAL A 198 -18.06 -11.39 -2.00
C VAL A 198 -16.65 -11.14 -2.54
N MET A 199 -15.73 -12.08 -2.37
CA MET A 199 -14.35 -11.97 -2.91
C MET A 199 -14.32 -11.69 -4.41
N HIS A 200 -15.28 -12.21 -5.17
CA HIS A 200 -15.38 -11.96 -6.62
C HIS A 200 -15.67 -10.49 -6.99
N LEU A 201 -16.10 -9.66 -6.03
CA LEU A 201 -16.28 -8.22 -6.20
C LEU A 201 -15.02 -7.42 -5.84
N LEU A 202 -14.04 -8.06 -5.20
CA LEU A 202 -12.85 -7.41 -4.66
C LEU A 202 -11.62 -7.84 -5.46
N PRO A 203 -10.69 -6.92 -5.74
CA PRO A 203 -9.39 -7.29 -6.27
C PRO A 203 -8.57 -8.00 -5.19
N GLU A 204 -7.95 -9.12 -5.57
CA GLU A 204 -7.03 -9.84 -4.71
C GLU A 204 -5.80 -8.97 -4.36
N ASN A 205 -5.24 -9.14 -3.15
CA ASN A 205 -4.09 -8.37 -2.66
C ASN A 205 -4.35 -6.86 -2.53
N VAL A 206 -5.60 -6.46 -2.32
CA VAL A 206 -5.97 -5.06 -2.07
C VAL A 206 -6.65 -4.95 -0.70
N LEU A 207 -6.16 -4.00 0.10
CA LEU A 207 -6.74 -3.62 1.38
C LEU A 207 -7.87 -2.62 1.16
N ILE A 208 -9.05 -2.92 1.70
CA ILE A 208 -10.29 -2.17 1.47
C ILE A 208 -10.96 -1.91 2.82
N SER A 209 -11.43 -0.69 3.06
CA SER A 209 -12.22 -0.38 4.25
C SER A 209 -13.70 -0.75 4.08
N GLY A 210 -14.37 -1.10 5.17
CA GLY A 210 -15.79 -1.49 5.17
C GLY A 210 -16.76 -0.41 4.70
N ASN A 211 -16.32 0.86 4.70
CA ASN A 211 -17.10 2.01 4.25
C ASN A 211 -16.86 2.38 2.77
N GLU A 212 -16.03 1.64 2.05
CA GLU A 212 -15.81 1.86 0.62
C GLU A 212 -17.05 1.43 -0.19
N ASN A 213 -17.37 2.20 -1.24
CA ASN A 213 -18.48 1.87 -2.13
C ASN A 213 -18.06 0.74 -3.09
N ILE A 214 -18.54 -0.47 -2.81
CA ILE A 214 -18.26 -1.68 -3.58
C ILE A 214 -19.48 -2.04 -4.44
N PRO A 215 -19.41 -1.90 -5.77
CA PRO A 215 -20.52 -2.26 -6.65
C PRO A 215 -20.94 -3.73 -6.47
N GLY A 216 -22.25 -3.97 -6.34
CA GLY A 216 -22.80 -5.30 -6.11
C GLY A 216 -22.98 -5.67 -4.63
N LEU A 217 -22.47 -4.86 -3.71
CA LEU A 217 -22.66 -5.02 -2.26
C LEU A 217 -23.84 -4.17 -1.76
N ALA A 218 -24.66 -4.73 -0.87
CA ALA A 218 -25.74 -4.01 -0.22
C ALA A 218 -25.18 -3.07 0.86
N THR A 219 -25.86 -1.94 1.08
CA THR A 219 -25.48 -0.98 2.12
C THR A 219 -25.75 -1.58 3.51
N SER A 220 -24.77 -1.51 4.39
CA SER A 220 -24.89 -1.98 5.77
C SER A 220 -25.45 -0.90 6.69
N PRO A 221 -26.29 -1.26 7.69
CA PRO A 221 -26.77 -0.32 8.69
C PRO A 221 -25.68 0.18 9.64
N THR A 222 -24.54 -0.52 9.74
CA THR A 222 -23.43 -0.18 10.66
C THR A 222 -22.27 0.53 9.95
N GLU A 223 -22.49 1.07 8.75
CA GLU A 223 -21.48 1.70 7.86
C GLU A 223 -20.31 0.81 7.40
N ASP A 224 -20.11 -0.35 8.03
CA ASP A 224 -19.21 -1.40 7.58
C ASP A 224 -19.99 -2.49 6.83
N ALA A 225 -19.92 -2.46 5.50
CA ALA A 225 -20.57 -3.43 4.63
C ALA A 225 -19.82 -4.76 4.52
N LEU A 226 -18.54 -4.80 4.86
CA LEU A 226 -17.70 -5.99 4.74
C LEU A 226 -17.66 -6.83 6.02
N LEU A 227 -18.09 -6.29 7.16
CA LEU A 227 -18.26 -7.06 8.40
C LEU A 227 -19.25 -8.22 8.24
N ARG A 228 -20.36 -7.96 7.55
CA ARG A 228 -21.40 -8.96 7.21
C ARG A 228 -21.88 -8.70 5.77
N PRO A 229 -21.09 -9.12 4.77
CA PRO A 229 -21.37 -8.77 3.39
C PRO A 229 -22.65 -9.41 2.90
N GLN A 230 -23.47 -8.61 2.22
CA GLN A 230 -24.71 -9.06 1.58
C GLN A 230 -24.69 -8.59 0.13
N LEU A 231 -24.86 -9.52 -0.80
CA LEU A 231 -24.95 -9.19 -2.22
C LEU A 231 -26.29 -8.53 -2.53
N LEU A 232 -26.25 -7.54 -3.42
CA LEU A 232 -27.46 -7.04 -4.05
C LEU A 232 -28.13 -8.15 -4.86
N LYS A 233 -29.46 -8.10 -4.94
CA LYS A 233 -30.23 -9.07 -5.73
C LYS A 233 -29.77 -8.99 -7.19
N MET A 234 -29.20 -10.09 -7.69
CA MET A 234 -28.79 -10.18 -9.09
C MET A 234 -30.02 -10.29 -10.00
N LEU A 235 -30.00 -9.52 -11.08
CA LEU A 235 -30.98 -9.59 -12.15
C LEU A 235 -30.26 -10.05 -13.42
N PRO A 236 -30.76 -11.09 -14.11
CA PRO A 236 -30.16 -11.55 -15.35
C PRO A 236 -30.41 -10.52 -16.46
N PHE A 237 -29.36 -10.12 -17.17
CA PHE A 237 -29.44 -9.27 -18.36
C PHE A 237 -28.57 -9.85 -19.48
N THR A 238 -28.99 -9.65 -20.73
CA THR A 238 -28.21 -10.04 -21.91
C THR A 238 -27.58 -8.79 -22.53
N LEU A 239 -26.26 -8.76 -22.60
CA LEU A 239 -25.52 -7.71 -23.28
C LEU A 239 -25.15 -8.17 -24.69
N ASN A 240 -25.74 -7.55 -25.71
CA ASN A 240 -25.49 -7.87 -27.11
C ASN A 240 -24.58 -6.81 -27.76
N LYS A 241 -23.66 -7.24 -28.63
CA LYS A 241 -22.78 -6.37 -29.44
C LYS A 241 -21.85 -5.47 -28.62
N LEU A 242 -21.31 -5.96 -27.50
CA LEU A 242 -20.26 -5.25 -26.78
C LEU A 242 -18.96 -5.23 -27.62
N THR A 243 -18.55 -4.05 -28.05
CA THR A 243 -17.24 -3.83 -28.70
C THR A 243 -16.33 -3.11 -27.71
N ILE A 244 -15.26 -3.77 -27.28
CA ILE A 244 -14.22 -3.17 -26.43
C ILE A 244 -13.04 -2.82 -27.33
N SER A 245 -12.72 -1.53 -27.44
CA SER A 245 -11.56 -1.04 -28.17
C SER A 245 -10.55 -0.49 -27.18
N LEU A 246 -9.53 -1.27 -26.85
CA LEU A 246 -8.42 -0.82 -26.01
C LEU A 246 -7.45 -0.02 -26.88
N GLN A 247 -7.20 1.23 -26.47
CA GLN A 247 -6.19 2.09 -27.10
C GLN A 247 -4.99 2.21 -26.16
N PRO A 248 -3.76 2.36 -26.70
CA PRO A 248 -3.42 2.43 -28.11
C PRO A 248 -3.59 1.08 -28.85
N SER A 249 -3.84 1.12 -30.16
CA SER A 249 -3.65 -0.07 -31.00
C SER A 249 -2.20 -0.55 -30.89
N LEU A 250 -1.94 -1.83 -31.18
CA LEU A 250 -0.58 -2.38 -31.20
C LEU A 250 0.35 -1.53 -32.06
N GLU A 251 -0.10 -1.12 -33.24
CA GLU A 251 0.64 -0.25 -34.18
C GLU A 251 0.99 1.10 -33.55
N LYS A 252 0.06 1.71 -32.81
CA LYS A 252 0.28 2.98 -32.13
C LYS A 252 1.22 2.82 -30.94
N PHE A 253 1.14 1.71 -30.21
CA PHE A 253 2.08 1.38 -29.14
C PHE A 253 3.50 1.18 -29.70
N GLU A 254 3.67 0.39 -30.76
CA GLU A 254 4.96 0.15 -31.41
C GLU A 254 5.56 1.45 -31.94
N SER A 255 4.75 2.29 -32.58
CA SER A 255 5.18 3.61 -33.06
C SER A 255 5.68 4.50 -31.92
N GLN A 256 4.96 4.51 -30.78
CA GLN A 256 5.36 5.28 -29.59
C GLN A 256 6.63 4.71 -28.94
N LEU A 257 6.74 3.38 -28.84
CA LEU A 257 7.92 2.71 -28.30
C LEU A 257 9.16 3.00 -29.16
N LEU A 258 9.04 2.92 -30.48
CA LEU A 258 10.11 3.26 -31.41
C LEU A 258 10.55 4.72 -31.28
N GLN A 259 9.61 5.66 -31.11
CA GLN A 259 9.96 7.06 -30.85
C GLN A 259 10.74 7.24 -29.54
N LEU A 260 10.34 6.56 -28.47
CA LEU A 260 11.02 6.61 -27.18
C LEU A 260 12.43 6.01 -27.25
N ILE A 261 12.60 4.86 -27.89
CA ILE A 261 13.91 4.21 -28.10
C ILE A 261 14.81 5.13 -28.94
N ASN A 262 14.30 5.69 -30.03
CA ASN A 262 15.07 6.61 -30.86
C ASN A 262 15.49 7.86 -30.07
N ALA A 263 14.60 8.46 -29.28
CA ALA A 263 14.94 9.59 -28.42
C ALA A 263 16.05 9.25 -27.42
N ASP A 264 16.00 8.06 -26.81
CA ASP A 264 17.02 7.58 -25.89
C ASP A 264 18.38 7.35 -26.57
N CYS A 265 18.39 6.79 -27.78
CA CYS A 265 19.59 6.70 -28.61
C CYS A 265 20.20 8.07 -28.92
N HIS A 266 19.38 9.08 -29.21
CA HIS A 266 19.87 10.44 -29.46
C HIS A 266 20.43 11.10 -28.18
N ASN A 267 19.88 10.80 -27.01
CA ASN A 267 20.36 11.29 -25.72
C ASN A 267 21.67 10.64 -25.29
N THR A 268 21.90 9.37 -25.64
CA THR A 268 23.13 8.63 -25.33
C THR A 268 24.29 8.94 -26.29
N VAL A 269 24.02 9.49 -27.48
CA VAL A 269 25.03 9.85 -28.50
C VAL A 269 25.64 11.26 -28.30
N ARG A 270 25.22 12.04 -27.31
CA ARG A 270 25.92 13.30 -26.94
C ARG A 270 26.65 13.17 -25.60
N PRO A 271 27.91 12.74 -25.66
CA PRO A 271 28.98 13.67 -25.28
C PRO A 271 30.16 13.59 -26.25
N SER A 272 30.68 14.74 -26.71
CA SER A 272 32.06 15.01 -27.21
C SER A 272 32.13 16.00 -28.38
N GLN A 273 31.38 17.10 -28.38
CA GLN A 273 31.68 18.23 -29.27
C GLN A 273 31.44 19.56 -28.55
N HIS A 274 32.22 19.82 -27.49
CA HIS A 274 32.43 21.17 -26.96
C HIS A 274 33.68 21.24 -26.06
N ILE A 275 34.80 20.63 -26.46
CA ILE A 275 36.13 20.94 -25.91
C ILE A 275 37.17 20.82 -27.03
N LEU A 276 37.13 21.70 -28.03
CA LEU A 276 38.27 21.97 -28.91
C LEU A 276 38.10 23.36 -29.53
N SER A 277 38.24 24.40 -28.72
CA SER A 277 38.63 25.74 -29.18
C SER A 277 38.99 26.60 -27.97
N LEU A 278 40.22 26.46 -27.48
CA LEU A 278 41.02 27.47 -26.79
C LEU A 278 42.27 26.75 -26.27
N ASP A 279 43.41 27.10 -26.88
CA ASP A 279 44.80 27.02 -26.37
C ASP A 279 45.76 26.51 -27.45
N SER A 280 46.02 27.39 -28.42
CA SER A 280 47.27 27.39 -29.18
C SER A 280 47.76 28.83 -29.22
N ASN A 281 48.49 29.21 -28.16
CA ASN A 281 49.48 30.29 -28.15
C ASN A 281 50.27 30.24 -26.84
N CYS A 282 51.35 29.46 -26.82
CA CYS A 282 52.58 29.80 -26.11
C CYS A 282 53.71 28.83 -26.53
N THR A 283 54.73 29.43 -27.15
CA THR A 283 56.08 28.94 -27.53
C THR A 283 56.20 27.80 -28.52
#